data_AF-A0A6G1KUD8-F1
#
_entry.id   AF-A0A6G1KUD8-F1
#
_cell.length_a   1.000
_cell.length_b   1.000
_cell.length_c   1.000
_cell.angle_alpha   90.00
_cell.angle_beta   90.00
_cell.angle_gamma   90.00
#
_symmetry.space_group_name_H-M   'P 1'
#
loop_
_entity.id
_entity.type
_entity.pdbx_description
1 polymer ?
#
loop_
_entity_poly.entity_id
_entity_poly.type
_entity_poly.pdbx_seq_one_letter_code
_entity_poly.pdbx_strand_id
1 'polypeptide(L)'
;MPTGTTQPGPSKTWTFESDSTPSRATSITNPEYLREQTRWIRDVLDQEVAREGPDSIHAEDILKLDELIRQLRDADLDVRDIKYSRIHLAMLEICGRATRWPRVVIERCDGVAEVWERKFGKLQDLGTFLYEEGGRLHGVCKPEDTSKDKLMIRWMKAKEIKAFAAHSWGDLGFKPGDWWINPLFAHRDGIIDRSENQGGIVADAHGAYAVLMTGDEEVSSSTPNQFIYRAKHSHGSGRYRLTAATRESRKPVRILRSHTLRSFWTPKAGVRYDGLHKVTAWSIRQDRKTKEHIYDITFTRLSTEPSMEKVVLCRPWIEEVEDYKQYKHLRQLARSVLHNAPELEQSEDVPTVSTAIDGIIDVAGTDLVGDVSPKTGPMELDGAVDDDKEIRTSLRTLTDSPGASMADLLEIIAQHEVSAPGTPPVAPLLMRRQPLAL
;
A
#
# COMPACT_ATOMS: atom_id res chain seq x y z
N MET A 1 -17.64 -2.15 -68.46
CA MET A 1 -19.05 -2.31 -68.07
C MET A 1 -19.22 -3.75 -67.60
N PRO A 2 -19.65 -4.07 -66.37
CA PRO A 2 -20.54 -3.28 -65.52
C PRO A 2 -19.86 -2.73 -64.24
N THR A 3 -20.50 -1.68 -63.74
CA THR A 3 -20.22 -0.90 -62.55
C THR A 3 -20.73 -1.62 -61.30
N GLY A 4 -19.83 -1.93 -60.37
CA GLY A 4 -20.14 -2.41 -59.03
C GLY A 4 -19.89 -1.30 -58.01
N THR A 5 -20.97 -0.69 -57.53
CA THR A 5 -21.01 0.37 -56.52
C THR A 5 -20.64 -0.21 -55.15
N THR A 6 -19.47 0.11 -54.62
CA THR A 6 -19.11 -0.21 -53.22
C THR A 6 -19.50 0.97 -52.33
N GLN A 7 -20.46 0.76 -51.43
CA GLN A 7 -20.76 1.70 -50.36
C GLN A 7 -19.62 1.72 -49.32
N PRO A 8 -19.16 2.89 -48.87
CA PRO A 8 -18.36 2.98 -47.66
C PRO A 8 -19.26 2.82 -46.43
N GLY A 9 -18.96 1.81 -45.60
CA GLY A 9 -19.58 1.63 -44.29
C GLY A 9 -19.29 2.80 -43.35
N PRO A 10 -20.09 2.96 -42.28
CA PRO A 10 -20.08 4.17 -41.46
C PRO A 10 -18.74 4.30 -40.72
N SER A 11 -17.96 5.29 -41.14
CA SER A 11 -16.89 5.88 -40.36
C SER A 11 -17.48 6.37 -39.03
N LYS A 12 -17.18 5.66 -37.94
CA LYS A 12 -17.36 6.18 -36.57
C LYS A 12 -16.36 7.33 -36.37
N THR A 13 -16.71 8.49 -36.87
CA THR A 13 -16.19 9.77 -36.39
C THR A 13 -16.48 9.83 -34.89
N TRP A 14 -15.43 9.87 -34.09
CA TRP A 14 -15.50 10.32 -32.71
C TRP A 14 -15.92 11.78 -32.74
N THR A 15 -17.23 12.03 -32.72
CA THR A 15 -17.76 13.32 -32.31
C THR A 15 -17.42 13.46 -30.83
N PHE A 16 -16.48 14.35 -30.52
CA PHE A 16 -16.40 14.94 -29.20
C PHE A 16 -17.75 15.59 -28.95
N GLU A 17 -18.57 14.94 -28.13
CA GLU A 17 -19.78 15.50 -27.57
C GLU A 17 -19.33 16.61 -26.62
N SER A 18 -19.24 17.81 -27.18
CA SER A 18 -19.01 19.05 -26.47
C SER A 18 -20.31 19.45 -25.79
N ASP A 19 -20.57 18.83 -24.64
CA ASP A 19 -21.51 19.25 -23.60
C ASP A 19 -20.79 18.89 -22.28
N SER A 20 -20.22 19.80 -21.50
CA SER A 20 -20.67 21.12 -21.10
C SER A 20 -19.43 21.89 -20.62
N THR A 21 -19.34 23.17 -20.97
CA THR A 21 -18.38 24.10 -20.33
C THR A 21 -18.56 24.02 -18.81
N PRO A 22 -17.53 23.63 -18.02
CA PRO A 22 -17.64 23.76 -16.58
C PRO A 22 -17.71 25.26 -16.27
N SER A 23 -18.72 25.66 -15.51
CA SER A 23 -18.86 27.02 -15.02
C SER A 23 -17.55 27.43 -14.33
N ARG A 24 -17.01 28.58 -14.75
CA ARG A 24 -15.74 29.17 -14.31
C ARG A 24 -15.78 29.73 -12.88
N ALA A 25 -16.50 29.04 -11.98
CA ALA A 25 -16.65 29.41 -10.57
C ALA A 25 -16.43 28.17 -9.69
N THR A 26 -15.28 27.52 -9.82
CA THR A 26 -14.76 26.70 -8.71
C THR A 26 -14.37 27.63 -7.59
N SER A 27 -15.25 27.76 -6.60
CA SER A 27 -15.09 28.66 -5.46
C SER A 27 -13.88 28.29 -4.62
N ILE A 28 -13.13 29.29 -4.15
CA ILE A 28 -12.05 29.14 -3.16
C ILE A 28 -12.52 28.47 -1.86
N THR A 29 -13.83 28.46 -1.62
CA THR A 29 -14.48 27.79 -0.48
C THR A 29 -14.66 26.28 -0.70
N ASN A 30 -14.35 25.73 -1.88
CA ASN A 30 -14.43 24.30 -2.13
C ASN A 30 -13.12 23.61 -1.71
N PRO A 31 -13.14 22.71 -0.72
CA PRO A 31 -11.93 22.05 -0.22
C PRO A 31 -11.24 21.15 -1.25
N GLU A 32 -11.96 20.54 -2.20
CA GLU A 32 -11.35 19.74 -3.27
C GLU A 32 -10.63 20.62 -4.28
N TYR A 33 -11.20 21.78 -4.62
CA TYR A 33 -10.51 22.73 -5.49
C TYR A 33 -9.20 23.20 -4.85
N LEU A 34 -9.24 23.57 -3.56
CA LEU A 34 -8.02 23.94 -2.83
C LEU A 34 -6.99 22.80 -2.82
N ARG A 35 -7.42 21.55 -2.66
CA ARG A 35 -6.55 20.39 -2.69
C ARG A 35 -5.90 20.19 -4.07
N GLU A 36 -6.65 20.39 -5.14
CA GLU A 36 -6.11 20.37 -6.51
C GLU A 36 -5.06 21.48 -6.72
N GLN A 37 -5.33 22.69 -6.21
CA GLN A 37 -4.36 23.80 -6.26
C GLN A 37 -3.11 23.49 -5.43
N THR A 38 -3.26 22.91 -4.23
CA THR A 38 -2.14 22.45 -3.40
C THR A 38 -1.25 21.47 -4.16
N ARG A 39 -1.84 20.50 -4.85
CA ARG A 39 -1.10 19.54 -5.69
C ARG A 39 -0.41 20.22 -6.85
N TRP A 40 -1.08 21.13 -7.55
CA TRP A 40 -0.44 21.88 -8.63
C TRP A 40 0.79 22.68 -8.12
N ILE A 41 0.66 23.35 -6.98
CA ILE A 41 1.78 24.10 -6.38
C ILE A 41 2.92 23.15 -5.98
N ARG A 42 2.63 22.09 -5.23
CA ARG A 42 3.67 21.25 -4.60
C ARG A 42 4.23 20.18 -5.54
N ASP A 43 3.38 19.53 -6.33
CA ASP A 43 3.78 18.41 -7.19
C ASP A 43 4.20 18.86 -8.60
N VAL A 44 3.80 20.06 -9.05
CA VAL A 44 4.19 20.59 -10.38
C VAL A 44 5.14 21.77 -10.24
N LEU A 45 4.67 22.90 -9.69
CA LEU A 45 5.45 24.14 -9.68
C LEU A 45 6.71 24.04 -8.81
N ASP A 46 6.63 23.52 -7.58
CA ASP A 46 7.83 23.39 -6.71
C ASP A 46 8.90 22.50 -7.36
N GLN A 47 8.50 21.47 -8.11
CA GLN A 47 9.46 20.61 -8.81
C GLN A 47 10.16 21.32 -9.97
N GLU A 48 9.41 22.08 -10.75
CA GLU A 48 9.93 22.88 -11.86
C GLU A 48 10.91 23.94 -11.35
N VAL A 49 10.47 24.71 -10.35
CA VAL A 49 11.25 25.76 -9.70
C VAL A 49 12.51 25.19 -9.02
N ALA A 50 12.41 24.02 -8.39
CA ALA A 50 13.56 23.36 -7.78
C ALA A 50 14.61 22.91 -8.81
N ARG A 51 14.21 22.62 -10.06
CA ARG A 51 15.10 22.17 -11.13
C ARG A 51 15.72 23.35 -11.89
N GLU A 52 14.93 24.35 -12.23
CA GLU A 52 15.30 25.39 -13.19
C GLU A 52 15.44 26.79 -12.57
N GLY A 53 15.02 26.95 -11.31
CA GLY A 53 15.09 28.22 -10.59
C GLY A 53 13.80 29.06 -10.69
N PRO A 54 13.81 30.27 -10.11
CA PRO A 54 12.62 31.13 -10.03
C PRO A 54 12.09 31.63 -11.38
N ASP A 55 12.97 31.76 -12.37
CA ASP A 55 12.63 32.32 -13.69
C ASP A 55 12.01 31.30 -14.65
N SER A 56 11.90 30.03 -14.24
CA SER A 56 11.32 28.98 -15.09
C SER A 56 9.80 29.05 -15.18
N ILE A 57 9.15 29.56 -14.14
CA ILE A 57 7.68 29.58 -14.05
C ILE A 57 7.12 30.46 -15.17
N HIS A 58 6.21 29.90 -15.96
CA HIS A 58 5.50 30.66 -16.99
C HIS A 58 4.69 31.81 -16.39
N ALA A 59 4.67 32.95 -17.08
CA ALA A 59 3.96 34.15 -16.62
C ALA A 59 2.48 33.90 -16.33
N GLU A 60 1.82 33.02 -17.09
CA GLU A 60 0.43 32.63 -16.84
C GLU A 60 0.25 31.92 -15.49
N ASP A 61 1.21 31.08 -15.10
CA ASP A 61 1.15 30.32 -13.86
C ASP A 61 1.47 31.21 -12.65
N ILE A 62 2.35 32.20 -12.81
CA ILE A 62 2.56 33.26 -11.82
C ILE A 62 1.26 34.05 -11.61
N LEU A 63 0.54 34.41 -12.68
CA LEU A 63 -0.72 35.15 -12.58
C LEU A 63 -1.82 34.31 -11.91
N LYS A 64 -1.94 33.02 -12.26
CA LYS A 64 -2.87 32.09 -11.59
C LYS A 64 -2.57 31.95 -10.11
N LEU A 65 -1.28 31.80 -9.77
CA LEU A 65 -0.84 31.68 -8.39
C LEU A 65 -1.09 32.97 -7.60
N ASP A 66 -0.79 34.13 -8.18
CA ASP A 66 -1.06 35.42 -7.55
C ASP A 66 -2.56 35.66 -7.30
N GLU A 67 -3.40 35.31 -8.27
CA GLU A 67 -4.85 35.34 -8.13
C GLU A 67 -5.33 34.45 -6.99
N LEU A 68 -4.83 33.21 -6.94
CA LEU A 68 -5.14 32.25 -5.88
C LEU A 68 -4.72 32.80 -4.50
N ILE A 69 -3.50 33.30 -4.35
CA ILE A 69 -3.00 33.83 -3.08
C ILE A 69 -3.85 35.01 -2.60
N ARG A 70 -4.25 35.90 -3.52
CA ARG A 70 -5.12 37.03 -3.18
C ARG A 70 -6.49 36.57 -2.72
N GLN A 71 -7.08 35.60 -3.42
CA GLN A 71 -8.35 35.00 -3.02
C GLN A 71 -8.23 34.30 -1.65
N LEU A 72 -7.15 33.57 -1.38
CA LEU A 72 -6.90 32.90 -0.10
C LEU A 72 -6.77 33.89 1.06
N ARG A 73 -6.16 35.05 0.83
CA ARG A 73 -6.00 36.09 1.86
C ARG A 73 -7.33 36.67 2.31
N ASP A 74 -8.22 36.91 1.35
CA ASP A 74 -9.48 37.61 1.57
C ASP A 74 -10.63 36.64 1.90
N ALA A 75 -10.43 35.32 1.71
CA ALA A 75 -11.42 34.29 1.98
C ALA A 75 -11.54 33.95 3.47
N ASP A 76 -12.78 33.77 3.93
CA ASP A 76 -13.08 33.24 5.26
C ASP A 76 -13.14 31.70 5.22
N LEU A 77 -11.97 31.06 5.24
CA LEU A 77 -11.86 29.60 5.23
C LEU A 77 -11.96 29.02 6.66
N ASP A 78 -12.57 27.84 6.76
CA ASP A 78 -12.55 27.04 7.99
C ASP A 78 -11.22 26.29 8.15
N VAL A 79 -10.81 26.06 9.39
CA VAL A 79 -9.59 25.29 9.71
C VAL A 79 -9.66 23.89 9.11
N ARG A 80 -10.85 23.27 9.10
CA ARG A 80 -11.03 21.94 8.53
C ARG A 80 -10.70 21.91 7.05
N ASP A 81 -11.16 22.90 6.28
CA ASP A 81 -10.89 22.96 4.83
C ASP A 81 -9.41 23.23 4.55
N ILE A 82 -8.77 24.09 5.35
CA ILE A 82 -7.33 24.36 5.27
C ILE A 82 -6.50 23.09 5.56
N LYS A 83 -6.90 22.31 6.57
CA LYS A 83 -6.26 21.03 6.93
C LYS A 83 -6.49 19.95 5.89
N TYR A 84 -7.71 19.82 5.39
CA TYR A 84 -8.09 18.85 4.37
C TYR A 84 -7.32 19.10 3.06
N SER A 85 -7.34 20.34 2.57
CA SER A 85 -6.68 20.73 1.32
C SER A 85 -5.16 20.83 1.43
N ARG A 86 -4.62 20.95 2.65
CA ARG A 86 -3.20 21.16 2.96
C ARG A 86 -2.60 22.41 2.30
N ILE A 87 -3.45 23.36 1.94
CA ILE A 87 -2.99 24.60 1.29
C ILE A 87 -2.05 25.40 2.18
N HIS A 88 -2.23 25.34 3.51
CA HIS A 88 -1.31 25.94 4.47
C HIS A 88 0.12 25.40 4.37
N LEU A 89 0.30 24.11 4.09
CA LEU A 89 1.63 23.52 3.90
C LEU A 89 2.25 24.01 2.58
N ALA A 90 1.46 24.17 1.52
CA ALA A 90 1.94 24.74 0.27
C ALA A 90 2.43 26.18 0.46
N MET A 91 1.65 27.00 1.19
CA MET A 91 2.06 28.38 1.50
C MET A 91 3.36 28.41 2.32
N LEU A 92 3.44 27.61 3.39
CA LEU A 92 4.65 27.51 4.21
C LEU A 92 5.89 27.07 3.43
N GLU A 93 5.74 26.20 2.43
CA GLU A 93 6.85 25.79 1.58
C GLU A 93 7.35 26.91 0.67
N ILE A 94 6.45 27.75 0.15
CA ILE A 94 6.83 28.93 -0.63
C ILE A 94 7.55 29.94 0.28
N CYS A 95 6.95 30.28 1.43
CA CYS A 95 7.52 31.18 2.43
C CYS A 95 8.92 30.74 2.90
N GLY A 96 9.07 29.46 3.24
CA GLY A 96 10.31 28.90 3.79
C GLY A 96 11.45 28.73 2.78
N ARG A 97 11.21 28.95 1.47
CA ARG A 97 12.19 28.72 0.39
C ARG A 97 12.45 29.98 -0.42
N ALA A 98 12.88 31.03 0.28
CA ALA A 98 13.04 32.39 -0.25
C ALA A 98 13.93 32.54 -1.51
N THR A 99 14.83 31.58 -1.80
CA THR A 99 15.72 31.64 -2.97
C THR A 99 15.18 30.93 -4.22
N ARG A 100 14.10 30.16 -4.08
CA ARG A 100 13.56 29.33 -5.16
C ARG A 100 12.40 30.02 -5.87
N TRP A 101 11.55 30.72 -5.14
CA TRP A 101 10.34 31.34 -5.69
C TRP A 101 10.57 32.83 -6.04
N PRO A 102 9.79 33.39 -6.98
CA PRO A 102 9.79 34.83 -7.23
C PRO A 102 9.47 35.62 -5.95
N ARG A 103 10.28 36.64 -5.66
CA ARG A 103 10.17 37.43 -4.41
C ARG A 103 8.76 37.96 -4.14
N VAL A 104 8.07 38.43 -5.18
CA VAL A 104 6.70 38.97 -5.06
C VAL A 104 5.70 37.90 -4.58
N VAL A 105 5.88 36.65 -4.99
CA VAL A 105 5.02 35.53 -4.57
C VAL A 105 5.28 35.21 -3.10
N ILE A 106 6.55 35.17 -2.69
CA ILE A 106 6.96 34.92 -1.30
C ILE A 106 6.34 35.96 -0.36
N GLU A 107 6.53 37.25 -0.64
CA GLU A 107 6.01 38.34 0.21
C GLU A 107 4.48 38.29 0.35
N ARG A 108 3.77 37.79 -0.67
CA ARG A 108 2.31 37.62 -0.62
C ARG A 108 1.89 36.38 0.17
N CYS A 109 2.60 35.27 0.00
CA CYS A 109 2.39 34.07 0.81
C CYS A 109 2.67 34.36 2.29
N ASP A 110 3.70 35.14 2.61
CA ASP A 110 4.00 35.60 3.98
C ASP A 110 2.81 36.39 4.55
N GLY A 111 2.24 37.31 3.76
CA GLY A 111 1.04 38.05 4.16
C GLY A 111 -0.18 37.16 4.44
N VAL A 112 -0.38 36.08 3.66
CA VAL A 112 -1.43 35.09 3.93
C VAL A 112 -1.12 34.31 5.21
N ALA A 113 0.12 33.85 5.36
CA ALA A 113 0.56 33.10 6.53
C ALA A 113 0.37 33.91 7.82
N GLU A 114 0.76 35.19 7.85
CA GLU A 114 0.56 36.07 9.01
C GLU A 114 -0.92 36.23 9.40
N VAL A 115 -1.81 36.38 8.41
CA VAL A 115 -3.25 36.52 8.64
C VAL A 115 -3.81 35.22 9.22
N TRP A 116 -3.45 34.08 8.65
CA TRP A 116 -3.92 32.78 9.13
C TRP A 116 -3.31 32.39 10.48
N GLU A 117 -2.04 32.70 10.74
CA GLU A 117 -1.41 32.44 12.03
C GLU A 117 -2.04 33.24 13.16
N ARG A 118 -2.47 34.48 12.88
CA ARG A 118 -3.22 35.29 13.83
C ARG A 118 -4.60 34.68 14.14
N LYS A 119 -5.23 34.01 13.17
CA LYS A 119 -6.57 33.43 13.31
C LYS A 119 -6.56 32.03 13.93
N PHE A 120 -5.58 31.19 13.57
CA PHE A 120 -5.58 29.76 13.85
C PHE A 120 -4.40 29.29 14.71
N GLY A 121 -3.47 30.18 15.06
CA GLY A 121 -2.20 29.80 15.66
C GLY A 121 -1.18 29.37 14.60
N LYS A 122 -0.02 28.88 15.03
CA LYS A 122 1.08 28.50 14.12
C LYS A 122 0.61 27.50 13.07
N LEU A 123 0.83 27.81 11.79
CA LEU A 123 0.34 26.96 10.69
C LEU A 123 0.99 25.57 10.69
N GLN A 124 2.21 25.44 11.22
CA GLN A 124 2.90 24.16 11.35
C GLN A 124 2.20 23.20 12.33
N ASP A 125 1.48 23.74 13.32
CA ASP A 125 0.84 22.97 14.38
C ASP A 125 -0.55 22.46 13.99
N LEU A 126 -1.11 22.93 12.86
CA LEU A 126 -2.42 22.50 12.37
C LEU A 126 -2.47 21.00 12.05
N GLY A 127 -1.35 20.41 11.65
CA GLY A 127 -1.23 18.99 11.31
C GLY A 127 -2.04 18.59 10.06
N THR A 128 -2.10 17.28 9.81
CA THR A 128 -2.83 16.70 8.65
C THR A 128 -3.91 15.74 9.12
N PHE A 129 -5.00 15.63 8.36
CA PHE A 129 -6.01 14.60 8.61
C PHE A 129 -5.53 13.26 8.05
N LEU A 130 -5.47 12.26 8.91
CA LEU A 130 -5.17 10.88 8.51
C LEU A 130 -6.29 9.94 8.95
N TYR A 131 -6.68 9.97 10.22
CA TYR A 131 -7.71 9.08 10.79
C TYR A 131 -9.02 9.81 11.07
N GLU A 132 -8.96 11.13 11.20
CA GLU A 132 -10.09 12.03 11.38
C GLU A 132 -10.96 12.12 10.13
N GLU A 133 -12.17 12.65 10.25
CA GLU A 133 -13.09 12.81 9.12
C GLU A 133 -12.43 13.60 7.97
N GLY A 134 -12.48 13.04 6.76
CA GLY A 134 -11.77 13.56 5.58
C GLY A 134 -10.34 13.05 5.43
N GLY A 135 -9.78 12.37 6.44
CA GLY A 135 -8.49 11.68 6.35
C GLY A 135 -8.56 10.40 5.53
N ARG A 136 -7.44 10.00 4.90
CA ARG A 136 -7.37 8.81 4.04
C ARG A 136 -7.70 7.50 4.75
N LEU A 137 -7.38 7.41 6.04
CA LEU A 137 -7.61 6.24 6.87
C LEU A 137 -8.90 6.35 7.71
N HIS A 138 -9.69 7.40 7.49
CA HIS A 138 -10.98 7.56 8.16
C HIS A 138 -11.93 6.43 7.82
N GLY A 139 -12.53 5.80 8.84
CA GLY A 139 -13.38 4.61 8.69
C GLY A 139 -12.63 3.34 8.25
N VAL A 140 -11.42 3.48 7.71
CA VAL A 140 -10.59 2.39 7.19
C VAL A 140 -9.87 1.65 8.30
N CYS A 141 -9.21 2.35 9.22
CA CYS A 141 -8.56 1.78 10.40
C CYS A 141 -8.40 2.83 11.48
N LYS A 142 -8.17 2.41 12.72
CA LYS A 142 -7.92 3.33 13.83
C LYS A 142 -6.42 3.41 14.16
N PRO A 143 -5.96 4.49 14.83
CA PRO A 143 -4.57 4.58 15.28
C PRO A 143 -4.14 3.40 16.18
N GLU A 144 -5.08 2.83 16.94
CA GLU A 144 -4.82 1.71 17.86
C GLU A 144 -4.68 0.36 17.15
N ASP A 145 -5.12 0.26 15.88
CA ASP A 145 -5.06 -0.96 15.06
C ASP A 145 -3.62 -1.25 14.59
N THR A 146 -2.73 -1.54 15.53
CA THR A 146 -1.31 -1.80 15.26
C THR A 146 -1.05 -3.22 14.76
N SER A 147 -1.80 -4.21 15.28
CA SER A 147 -1.70 -5.60 14.83
C SER A 147 -2.37 -5.79 13.47
N LYS A 148 -1.65 -6.44 12.56
CA LYS A 148 -2.15 -6.80 11.23
C LYS A 148 -3.33 -7.76 11.33
N ASP A 149 -3.26 -8.76 12.20
CA ASP A 149 -4.28 -9.81 12.29
C ASP A 149 -5.59 -9.27 12.87
N LYS A 150 -5.50 -8.43 13.91
CA LYS A 150 -6.68 -7.73 14.46
C LYS A 150 -7.38 -6.90 13.38
N LEU A 151 -6.61 -6.18 12.57
CA LEU A 151 -7.15 -5.36 11.49
C LEU A 151 -7.82 -6.22 10.40
N MET A 152 -7.20 -7.35 10.04
CA MET A 152 -7.78 -8.30 9.09
C MET A 152 -9.07 -8.92 9.59
N ILE A 153 -9.12 -9.37 10.86
CA ILE A 153 -10.33 -9.91 11.47
C ILE A 153 -11.45 -8.86 11.44
N ARG A 154 -11.15 -7.59 11.75
CA ARG A 154 -12.13 -6.50 11.70
C ARG A 154 -12.68 -6.32 10.29
N TRP A 155 -11.82 -6.27 9.27
CA TRP A 155 -12.24 -6.12 7.89
C TRP A 155 -13.00 -7.35 7.36
N MET A 156 -12.65 -8.57 7.80
CA MET A 156 -13.42 -9.78 7.47
C MET A 156 -14.83 -9.71 8.07
N LYS A 157 -14.96 -9.34 9.34
CA LYS A 157 -16.26 -9.16 10.01
C LYS A 157 -17.11 -8.09 9.34
N ALA A 158 -16.48 -7.00 8.90
CA ALA A 158 -17.14 -5.91 8.17
C ALA A 158 -17.40 -6.23 6.68
N LYS A 159 -16.92 -7.38 6.17
CA LYS A 159 -16.98 -7.76 4.73
C LYS A 159 -16.33 -6.72 3.80
N GLU A 160 -15.29 -6.06 4.27
CA GLU A 160 -14.57 -5.02 3.52
C GLU A 160 -13.44 -5.59 2.64
N ILE A 161 -13.06 -6.85 2.86
CA ILE A 161 -11.99 -7.51 2.10
C ILE A 161 -12.53 -8.04 0.76
N LYS A 162 -11.93 -7.59 -0.34
CA LYS A 162 -12.28 -7.99 -1.72
C LYS A 162 -11.26 -8.95 -2.35
N ALA A 163 -10.59 -9.77 -1.54
CA ALA A 163 -9.48 -10.62 -1.97
C ALA A 163 -9.81 -11.57 -3.16
N PHE A 164 -11.06 -12.04 -3.26
CA PHE A 164 -11.47 -12.89 -4.39
C PHE A 164 -11.40 -12.19 -5.75
N ALA A 165 -11.57 -10.85 -5.79
CA ALA A 165 -11.43 -10.08 -7.01
C ALA A 165 -10.01 -10.15 -7.58
N ALA A 166 -8.99 -10.37 -6.73
CA ALA A 166 -7.60 -10.45 -7.15
C ALA A 166 -7.33 -11.62 -8.11
N HIS A 167 -8.17 -12.66 -8.10
CA HIS A 167 -8.08 -13.82 -9.01
C HIS A 167 -8.86 -13.63 -10.32
N SER A 168 -9.04 -12.38 -10.75
CA SER A 168 -9.62 -12.03 -12.04
C SER A 168 -8.60 -11.31 -12.90
N TRP A 169 -8.65 -11.49 -14.22
CA TRP A 169 -7.79 -10.77 -15.17
C TRP A 169 -8.26 -9.32 -15.37
N GLY A 170 -7.36 -8.47 -15.82
CA GLY A 170 -7.65 -7.07 -16.13
C GLY A 170 -7.34 -6.13 -14.96
N ASP A 171 -7.83 -4.91 -15.05
CA ASP A 171 -7.56 -3.81 -14.10
C ASP A 171 -8.46 -3.84 -12.86
N LEU A 172 -9.59 -4.57 -12.89
CA LEU A 172 -10.58 -4.68 -11.81
C LEU A 172 -11.19 -3.33 -11.40
N GLY A 173 -11.17 -2.36 -12.30
CA GLY A 173 -11.60 -0.98 -12.03
C GLY A 173 -10.55 -0.10 -11.33
N PHE A 174 -9.37 -0.63 -11.01
CA PHE A 174 -8.25 0.17 -10.53
C PHE A 174 -7.62 0.98 -11.65
N LYS A 175 -7.15 2.18 -11.33
CA LYS A 175 -6.50 3.07 -12.28
C LYS A 175 -4.98 3.00 -12.10
N PRO A 176 -4.19 2.93 -13.18
CA PRO A 176 -2.75 3.06 -13.06
C PRO A 176 -2.37 4.37 -12.36
N GLY A 177 -1.48 4.27 -11.37
CA GLY A 177 -1.17 5.35 -10.44
C GLY A 177 -1.91 5.25 -9.10
N ASP A 178 -2.92 4.38 -8.98
CA ASP A 178 -3.54 4.07 -7.69
C ASP A 178 -2.47 3.60 -6.69
N TRP A 179 -2.63 4.05 -5.45
CA TRP A 179 -1.58 3.97 -4.44
C TRP A 179 -2.15 3.59 -3.08
N TRP A 180 -1.38 2.76 -2.36
CA TRP A 180 -1.70 2.29 -1.02
C TRP A 180 -0.52 2.52 -0.07
N ILE A 181 -0.83 2.79 1.20
CA ILE A 181 0.19 2.97 2.26
C ILE A 181 1.09 1.75 2.40
N ASN A 182 0.54 0.54 2.23
CA ASN A 182 1.28 -0.72 2.28
C ASN A 182 0.47 -1.85 1.58
N PRO A 183 1.07 -3.05 1.37
CA PRO A 183 0.40 -4.18 0.75
C PRO A 183 -0.88 -4.67 1.45
N LEU A 184 -1.00 -4.48 2.77
CA LEU A 184 -2.20 -4.86 3.52
C LEU A 184 -3.44 -4.07 3.07
N PHE A 185 -3.30 -2.77 2.77
CA PHE A 185 -4.40 -1.97 2.22
C PHE A 185 -4.73 -2.35 0.77
N ALA A 186 -3.72 -2.65 -0.05
CA ALA A 186 -3.92 -3.15 -1.41
C ALA A 186 -4.68 -4.51 -1.40
N HIS A 187 -4.35 -5.38 -0.45
CA HIS A 187 -5.05 -6.64 -0.23
C HIS A 187 -6.52 -6.45 0.14
N ARG A 188 -6.81 -5.54 1.08
CA ARG A 188 -8.19 -5.20 1.47
C ARG A 188 -9.01 -4.79 0.25
N ASP A 189 -8.46 -3.92 -0.57
CA ASP A 189 -9.15 -3.39 -1.76
C ASP A 189 -9.31 -4.44 -2.86
N GLY A 190 -8.53 -5.53 -2.83
CA GLY A 190 -8.69 -6.70 -3.68
C GLY A 190 -7.86 -6.67 -4.97
N ILE A 191 -6.88 -5.78 -5.10
CA ILE A 191 -5.97 -5.79 -6.26
C ILE A 191 -4.97 -6.96 -6.20
N ILE A 192 -4.64 -7.40 -4.98
CA ILE A 192 -3.79 -8.56 -4.66
C ILE A 192 -4.45 -9.45 -3.60
N ASP A 193 -4.04 -10.72 -3.51
CA ASP A 193 -4.59 -11.77 -2.62
C ASP A 193 -3.77 -11.99 -1.34
N ARG A 194 -2.61 -11.35 -1.21
CA ARG A 194 -1.72 -11.45 -0.06
C ARG A 194 -1.46 -10.09 0.54
N SER A 195 -1.38 -10.06 1.86
CA SER A 195 -1.10 -8.86 2.67
C SER A 195 0.35 -8.79 3.18
N GLU A 196 1.23 -9.65 2.65
CA GLU A 196 2.63 -9.75 3.07
C GLU A 196 3.49 -8.67 2.42
N ASN A 197 4.51 -8.21 3.15
CA ASN A 197 5.44 -7.18 2.67
C ASN A 197 6.57 -7.74 1.80
N GLN A 198 6.65 -9.05 1.61
CA GLN A 198 7.73 -9.74 0.90
C GLN A 198 7.51 -9.83 -0.62
N GLY A 199 6.48 -9.17 -1.14
CA GLY A 199 6.10 -9.28 -2.55
C GLY A 199 5.49 -10.64 -2.89
N GLY A 200 5.32 -10.90 -4.18
CA GLY A 200 4.83 -12.18 -4.67
C GLY A 200 3.96 -12.10 -5.91
N ILE A 201 3.49 -13.28 -6.33
CA ILE A 201 2.69 -13.48 -7.54
C ILE A 201 1.32 -13.98 -7.10
N VAL A 202 0.27 -13.25 -7.50
CA VAL A 202 -1.13 -13.66 -7.36
C VAL A 202 -1.45 -14.61 -8.49
N ALA A 203 -1.69 -15.88 -8.17
CA ALA A 203 -1.88 -16.93 -9.17
C ALA A 203 -2.66 -18.10 -8.60
N ASP A 204 -3.36 -18.81 -9.49
CA ASP A 204 -4.11 -20.03 -9.18
C ASP A 204 -3.82 -21.13 -10.23
N ALA A 205 -4.74 -22.09 -10.37
CA ALA A 205 -4.67 -23.12 -11.39
C ALA A 205 -4.79 -22.59 -12.83
N HIS A 206 -5.52 -21.49 -13.03
CA HIS A 206 -5.85 -20.94 -14.35
C HIS A 206 -4.80 -19.96 -14.86
N GLY A 207 -4.11 -19.23 -13.99
CA GLY A 207 -3.08 -18.29 -14.44
C GLY A 207 -2.48 -17.42 -13.34
N ALA A 208 -1.72 -16.43 -13.78
CA ALA A 208 -1.22 -15.35 -12.92
C ALA A 208 -1.98 -14.06 -13.24
N TYR A 209 -2.27 -13.29 -12.20
CA TYR A 209 -3.18 -12.13 -12.26
C TYR A 209 -2.49 -10.82 -11.88
N ALA A 210 -1.64 -10.86 -10.86
CA ALA A 210 -0.90 -9.71 -10.39
C ALA A 210 0.48 -10.08 -9.85
N VAL A 211 1.40 -9.13 -9.86
CA VAL A 211 2.74 -9.25 -9.24
C VAL A 211 2.98 -8.03 -8.38
N LEU A 212 3.30 -8.25 -7.11
CA LEU A 212 3.82 -7.23 -6.19
C LEU A 212 5.33 -7.38 -6.10
N MET A 213 6.05 -6.35 -6.52
CA MET A 213 7.51 -6.35 -6.60
C MET A 213 8.13 -5.65 -5.40
N THR A 214 9.10 -6.32 -4.76
CA THR A 214 9.85 -5.80 -3.60
C THR A 214 11.35 -6.14 -3.68
N GLY A 215 12.17 -5.55 -2.80
CA GLY A 215 13.57 -5.95 -2.67
C GLY A 215 14.38 -5.81 -3.97
N ASP A 216 15.05 -6.87 -4.40
CA ASP A 216 15.90 -6.96 -5.59
C ASP A 216 15.22 -7.71 -6.75
N GLU A 217 13.88 -7.73 -6.77
CA GLU A 217 13.09 -8.48 -7.73
C GLU A 217 12.99 -7.82 -9.12
N GLU A 218 13.41 -6.57 -9.27
CA GLU A 218 13.48 -5.90 -10.58
C GLU A 218 14.92 -5.78 -11.03
N VAL A 219 15.20 -6.17 -12.28
CA VAL A 219 16.46 -5.80 -12.94
C VAL A 219 16.29 -4.42 -13.57
N SER A 220 17.19 -3.50 -13.24
CA SER A 220 17.17 -2.13 -13.76
C SER A 220 17.05 -2.10 -15.28
N SER A 221 16.03 -1.41 -15.76
CA SER A 221 15.78 -1.16 -17.17
C SER A 221 15.94 0.33 -17.49
N SER A 222 16.27 0.63 -18.75
CA SER A 222 16.35 2.01 -19.23
C SER A 222 14.99 2.69 -19.39
N THR A 223 13.91 1.90 -19.49
CA THR A 223 12.55 2.43 -19.65
C THR A 223 11.63 1.86 -18.58
N PRO A 224 10.66 2.64 -18.06
CA PRO A 224 9.72 2.16 -17.05
C PRO A 224 8.69 1.17 -17.62
N ASN A 225 8.50 1.17 -18.94
CA ASN A 225 7.50 0.35 -19.63
C ASN A 225 7.93 -1.10 -19.89
N GLN A 226 9.22 -1.38 -19.77
CA GLN A 226 9.76 -2.72 -19.96
C GLN A 226 10.77 -3.01 -18.87
N PHE A 227 10.63 -4.15 -18.22
CA PHE A 227 11.53 -4.56 -17.14
C PHE A 227 11.60 -6.08 -17.03
N ILE A 228 12.57 -6.57 -16.27
CA ILE A 228 12.71 -7.99 -15.97
C ILE A 228 12.39 -8.19 -14.49
N TYR A 229 11.38 -9.01 -14.22
CA TYR A 229 11.03 -9.49 -12.90
C TYR A 229 11.80 -10.78 -12.59
N ARG A 230 12.42 -10.82 -11.43
CA ARG A 230 13.20 -11.95 -10.93
C ARG A 230 12.37 -12.76 -9.94
N ALA A 231 11.72 -13.82 -10.43
CA ALA A 231 10.99 -14.73 -9.58
C ALA A 231 11.92 -15.77 -8.93
N LYS A 232 12.14 -15.63 -7.62
CA LYS A 232 12.85 -16.55 -6.73
C LYS A 232 11.98 -17.75 -6.31
N HIS A 233 12.62 -18.75 -5.70
CA HIS A 233 11.94 -19.94 -5.21
C HIS A 233 10.85 -19.63 -4.16
N SER A 234 11.08 -18.62 -3.32
CA SER A 234 10.16 -18.16 -2.28
C SER A 234 8.78 -17.73 -2.78
N HIS A 235 8.66 -17.27 -4.03
CA HIS A 235 7.37 -16.83 -4.60
C HIS A 235 6.48 -18.00 -5.07
N GLY A 236 6.85 -19.24 -4.76
CA GLY A 236 6.02 -20.41 -4.99
C GLY A 236 5.71 -20.70 -6.46
N SER A 237 4.61 -21.41 -6.69
CA SER A 237 4.22 -21.95 -8.00
C SER A 237 3.78 -20.89 -9.03
N GLY A 238 3.45 -19.67 -8.60
CA GLY A 238 3.00 -18.58 -9.48
C GLY A 238 3.99 -18.26 -10.60
N ARG A 239 5.30 -18.45 -10.37
CA ARG A 239 6.34 -18.26 -11.40
C ARG A 239 6.14 -19.17 -12.61
N TYR A 240 5.64 -20.40 -12.39
CA TYR A 240 5.37 -21.34 -13.48
C TYR A 240 4.15 -20.91 -14.29
N ARG A 241 3.17 -20.24 -13.67
CA ARG A 241 2.01 -19.70 -14.37
C ARG A 241 2.38 -18.57 -15.33
N LEU A 242 3.37 -17.76 -14.95
CA LEU A 242 3.91 -16.71 -15.82
C LEU A 242 4.75 -17.26 -16.98
N THR A 243 5.36 -18.44 -16.83
CA THR A 243 6.30 -19.01 -17.82
C THR A 243 5.76 -20.23 -18.59
N ALA A 244 4.51 -20.64 -18.35
CA ALA A 244 3.92 -21.84 -18.94
C ALA A 244 3.78 -21.83 -20.48
N ALA A 245 3.98 -20.68 -21.14
CA ALA A 245 3.83 -20.49 -22.58
C ALA A 245 2.44 -20.85 -23.16
N THR A 246 1.43 -21.00 -22.29
CA THR A 246 0.02 -21.24 -22.66
C THR A 246 -0.70 -19.94 -23.02
N ARG A 247 -1.94 -20.04 -23.51
CA ARG A 247 -2.79 -18.86 -23.81
C ARG A 247 -3.04 -18.03 -22.55
N GLU A 248 -3.18 -18.68 -21.40
CA GLU A 248 -3.45 -18.07 -20.10
C GLU A 248 -2.23 -17.28 -19.61
N SER A 249 -1.02 -17.81 -19.78
CA SER A 249 0.23 -17.09 -19.43
C SER A 249 0.48 -15.81 -20.25
N ARG A 250 -0.24 -15.64 -21.37
CA ARG A 250 -0.19 -14.43 -22.21
C ARG A 250 -1.22 -13.37 -21.83
N LYS A 251 -2.07 -13.64 -20.83
CA LYS A 251 -3.05 -12.66 -20.35
C LYS A 251 -2.34 -11.50 -19.65
N PRO A 252 -2.96 -10.30 -19.65
CA PRO A 252 -2.41 -9.17 -18.92
C PRO A 252 -2.34 -9.44 -17.42
N VAL A 253 -1.25 -8.98 -16.81
CA VAL A 253 -0.92 -9.11 -15.39
C VAL A 253 -0.80 -7.70 -14.79
N ARG A 254 -1.43 -7.47 -13.65
CA ARG A 254 -1.31 -6.22 -12.89
C ARG A 254 0.06 -6.14 -12.23
N ILE A 255 0.77 -5.03 -12.42
CA ILE A 255 2.09 -4.83 -11.80
C ILE A 255 1.98 -3.79 -10.69
N LEU A 256 2.44 -4.16 -9.49
CA LEU A 256 2.53 -3.27 -8.36
C LEU A 256 3.99 -3.14 -7.93
N ARG A 257 4.47 -1.91 -7.76
CA ARG A 257 5.81 -1.62 -7.22
C ARG A 257 5.70 -1.09 -5.79
N SER A 258 6.42 -1.71 -4.87
CA SER A 258 6.56 -1.22 -3.49
C SER A 258 7.74 -0.26 -3.37
N HIS A 259 7.65 0.75 -2.52
CA HIS A 259 8.79 1.62 -2.17
C HIS A 259 10.01 0.88 -1.60
N THR A 260 9.84 -0.37 -1.15
CA THR A 260 10.95 -1.24 -0.71
C THR A 260 11.71 -1.90 -1.86
N LEU A 261 11.24 -1.75 -3.10
CA LEU A 261 11.89 -2.23 -4.31
C LEU A 261 13.12 -1.39 -4.65
N ARG A 262 14.24 -2.07 -4.94
CA ARG A 262 15.51 -1.50 -5.40
C ARG A 262 15.45 -1.30 -6.92
N SER A 263 14.68 -0.30 -7.32
CA SER A 263 14.48 0.08 -8.73
C SER A 263 14.45 1.59 -8.86
N PHE A 264 14.89 2.12 -10.00
CA PHE A 264 14.76 3.56 -10.31
C PHE A 264 13.29 3.99 -10.45
N TRP A 265 12.40 3.06 -10.77
CA TRP A 265 10.99 3.32 -11.03
C TRP A 265 10.10 3.10 -9.80
N THR A 266 10.71 2.83 -8.63
CA THR A 266 10.01 2.59 -7.37
C THR A 266 9.26 3.83 -6.88
N PRO A 267 8.05 3.71 -6.31
CA PRO A 267 7.39 4.86 -5.69
C PRO A 267 8.17 5.32 -4.45
N LYS A 268 8.13 6.63 -4.16
CA LYS A 268 8.80 7.23 -2.98
C LYS A 268 8.29 6.69 -1.64
N ALA A 269 7.04 6.23 -1.61
CA ALA A 269 6.36 5.72 -0.43
C ALA A 269 5.33 4.67 -0.84
N GLY A 270 4.93 3.79 0.09
CA GLY A 270 3.83 2.84 -0.10
C GLY A 270 3.98 1.84 -1.25
N VAL A 271 2.86 1.51 -1.88
CA VAL A 271 2.73 0.58 -3.02
C VAL A 271 1.94 1.27 -4.11
N ARG A 272 2.42 1.25 -5.34
CA ARG A 272 1.77 1.87 -6.50
C ARG A 272 1.41 0.80 -7.53
N TYR A 273 0.21 0.90 -8.10
CA TYR A 273 -0.21 0.11 -9.24
C TYR A 273 0.25 0.77 -10.53
N ASP A 274 1.08 0.07 -11.31
CA ASP A 274 1.72 0.61 -12.52
C ASP A 274 0.97 0.24 -13.80
N GLY A 275 -0.17 -0.44 -13.69
CA GLY A 275 -1.02 -0.83 -14.80
C GLY A 275 -0.79 -2.26 -15.30
N LEU A 276 -1.45 -2.60 -16.40
CA LEU A 276 -1.38 -3.92 -17.00
C LEU A 276 -0.14 -4.10 -17.89
N HIS A 277 0.52 -5.24 -17.71
CA HIS A 277 1.67 -5.67 -18.49
C HIS A 277 1.44 -7.08 -19.04
N LYS A 278 2.13 -7.42 -20.12
CA LYS A 278 2.17 -8.79 -20.65
C LYS A 278 3.57 -9.37 -20.52
N VAL A 279 3.65 -10.67 -20.31
CA VAL A 279 4.91 -11.41 -20.40
C VAL A 279 5.31 -11.51 -21.87
N THR A 280 6.51 -11.02 -22.22
CA THR A 280 7.02 -11.07 -23.60
C THR A 280 8.14 -12.07 -23.80
N ALA A 281 8.91 -12.37 -22.75
CA ALA A 281 9.97 -13.35 -22.76
C ALA A 281 10.22 -13.85 -21.34
N TRP A 282 10.88 -15.00 -21.19
CA TRP A 282 11.41 -15.45 -19.92
C TRP A 282 12.64 -16.33 -20.14
N SER A 283 13.51 -16.39 -19.14
CA SER A 283 14.67 -17.27 -19.12
C SER A 283 14.88 -17.83 -17.72
N ILE A 284 15.51 -19.00 -17.63
CA ILE A 284 15.81 -19.65 -16.36
C ILE A 284 17.33 -19.63 -16.19
N ARG A 285 17.79 -19.10 -15.07
CA ARG A 285 19.20 -19.14 -14.68
C ARG A 285 19.34 -19.81 -13.33
N GLN A 286 20.46 -20.47 -13.10
CA GLN A 286 20.77 -21.01 -11.79
C GLN A 286 21.69 -20.02 -11.07
N ASP A 287 21.33 -19.63 -9.84
CA ASP A 287 22.22 -18.85 -9.00
C ASP A 287 23.46 -19.69 -8.68
N ARG A 288 24.64 -19.13 -8.90
CA ARG A 288 25.90 -19.82 -8.65
C ARG A 288 26.12 -20.09 -7.16
N LYS A 289 25.61 -19.22 -6.29
CA LYS A 289 25.80 -19.28 -4.83
C LYS A 289 24.79 -20.22 -4.18
N THR A 290 23.50 -19.98 -4.40
CA THR A 290 22.42 -20.74 -3.74
C THR A 290 22.03 -22.02 -4.49
N LYS A 291 22.48 -22.17 -5.75
CA LYS A 291 22.06 -23.25 -6.67
C LYS A 291 20.57 -23.27 -6.98
N GLU A 292 19.83 -22.25 -6.57
CA GLU A 292 18.41 -22.12 -6.87
C GLU A 292 18.17 -21.65 -8.30
N HIS A 293 17.07 -22.12 -8.89
CA HIS A 293 16.60 -21.63 -10.18
C HIS A 293 15.87 -20.31 -10.02
N ILE A 294 16.37 -19.29 -10.70
CA ILE A 294 15.81 -17.96 -10.81
C ILE A 294 15.16 -17.81 -12.19
N TYR A 295 13.91 -17.37 -12.19
CA TYR A 295 13.15 -17.10 -13.41
C TYR A 295 13.19 -15.61 -13.69
N ASP A 296 13.87 -15.22 -14.76
CA ASP A 296 13.90 -13.84 -15.25
C ASP A 296 12.79 -13.67 -16.28
N ILE A 297 11.74 -12.95 -15.93
CA ILE A 297 10.50 -12.79 -16.70
C ILE A 297 10.45 -11.36 -17.21
N THR A 298 10.46 -11.18 -18.53
CA THR A 298 10.37 -9.87 -19.18
C THR A 298 8.91 -9.46 -19.30
N PHE A 299 8.58 -8.32 -18.70
CA PHE A 299 7.29 -7.68 -18.83
C PHE A 299 7.38 -6.48 -19.77
N THR A 300 6.35 -6.30 -20.58
CA THR A 300 6.15 -5.08 -21.38
C THR A 300 4.76 -4.54 -21.11
N ARG A 301 4.67 -3.24 -20.83
CA ARG A 301 3.40 -2.56 -20.56
C ARG A 301 2.49 -2.62 -21.78
N LEU A 302 1.18 -2.75 -21.55
CA LEU A 302 0.21 -2.70 -22.64
C LEU A 302 0.14 -1.30 -23.24
N SER A 303 0.02 -1.20 -24.56
CA SER A 303 -0.10 0.09 -25.26
C SER A 303 -1.45 0.78 -25.03
N THR A 304 -2.45 0.06 -24.51
CA THR A 304 -3.77 0.59 -24.14
C THR A 304 -3.76 1.35 -22.81
N GLU A 305 -2.68 1.21 -22.05
CA GLU A 305 -2.54 1.83 -20.74
C GLU A 305 -2.21 3.33 -20.86
N PRO A 306 -2.67 4.16 -19.90
CA PRO A 306 -2.32 5.57 -19.84
C PRO A 306 -0.81 5.75 -19.66
N SER A 307 -0.30 6.92 -20.09
CA SER A 307 1.12 7.26 -20.06
C SER A 307 1.78 6.98 -18.70
N MET A 308 2.88 6.22 -18.73
CA MET A 308 3.71 5.93 -17.55
C MET A 308 4.25 7.20 -16.91
N GLU A 309 4.83 8.07 -17.72
CA GLU A 309 5.50 9.28 -17.25
C GLU A 309 4.50 10.29 -16.70
N LYS A 310 3.36 10.50 -17.38
CA LYS A 310 2.41 11.56 -17.01
C LYS A 310 1.41 11.17 -15.92
N VAL A 311 1.09 9.88 -15.79
CA VAL A 311 0.01 9.42 -14.88
C VAL A 311 0.56 8.59 -13.73
N VAL A 312 1.44 7.64 -14.01
CA VAL A 312 1.88 6.66 -13.01
C VAL A 312 3.08 7.17 -12.21
N LEU A 313 4.14 7.63 -12.88
CA LEU A 313 5.38 8.03 -12.23
C LEU A 313 5.24 9.33 -11.42
N CYS A 314 4.21 10.13 -11.67
CA CYS A 314 3.85 11.28 -10.84
C CYS A 314 3.32 10.88 -9.44
N ARG A 315 3.02 9.59 -9.22
CA ARG A 315 2.53 9.07 -7.93
C ARG A 315 3.63 8.33 -7.16
N PRO A 316 3.65 8.39 -5.82
CA PRO A 316 2.70 9.08 -4.96
C PRO A 316 2.85 10.60 -4.99
N TRP A 317 1.73 11.31 -4.81
CA TRP A 317 1.73 12.75 -4.57
C TRP A 317 2.37 13.07 -3.22
N ILE A 318 2.80 14.32 -3.03
CA ILE A 318 3.37 14.77 -1.76
C ILE A 318 2.40 14.52 -0.58
N GLU A 319 1.09 14.74 -0.76
CA GLU A 319 0.09 14.43 0.26
C GLU A 319 0.08 12.94 0.68
N GLU A 320 0.32 12.04 -0.26
CA GLU A 320 0.35 10.59 -0.02
C GLU A 320 1.65 10.18 0.69
N VAL A 321 2.76 10.84 0.34
CA VAL A 321 4.03 10.65 1.03
C VAL A 321 3.93 11.12 2.49
N GLU A 322 3.24 12.23 2.75
CA GLU A 322 2.96 12.72 4.10
C GLU A 322 2.05 11.75 4.87
N ASP A 323 0.97 11.25 4.26
CA ASP A 323 0.09 10.24 4.87
C ASP A 323 0.87 9.01 5.30
N TYR A 324 1.74 8.53 4.41
CA TYR A 324 2.61 7.40 4.69
C TYR A 324 3.59 7.67 5.83
N LYS A 325 4.23 8.85 5.87
CA LYS A 325 5.15 9.24 6.94
C LYS A 325 4.43 9.32 8.27
N GLN A 326 3.26 9.97 8.30
CA GLN A 326 2.44 10.10 9.49
C GLN A 326 1.96 8.73 10.00
N TYR A 327 1.50 7.86 9.09
CA TYR A 327 1.15 6.48 9.42
C TYR A 327 2.31 5.72 10.05
N LYS A 328 3.51 5.81 9.48
CA LYS A 328 4.71 5.16 10.02
C LYS A 328 5.11 5.73 11.38
N HIS A 329 5.07 7.05 11.54
CA HIS A 329 5.43 7.73 12.77
C HIS A 329 4.51 7.32 13.93
N LEU A 330 3.19 7.34 13.72
CA LEU A 330 2.22 6.95 14.76
C LEU A 330 2.37 5.47 15.15
N ARG A 331 2.65 4.58 14.20
CA ARG A 331 2.93 3.17 14.50
C ARG A 331 4.27 2.94 15.20
N GLN A 332 5.25 3.81 14.97
CA GLN A 332 6.52 3.77 15.71
C GLN A 332 6.29 4.21 17.16
N LEU A 333 5.55 5.30 17.37
CA LEU A 333 5.17 5.78 18.70
C LEU A 333 4.38 4.73 19.48
N ALA A 334 3.38 4.11 18.87
CA ALA A 334 2.60 3.06 19.52
C ALA A 334 3.46 1.86 19.94
N ARG A 335 4.44 1.46 19.11
CA ARG A 335 5.39 0.40 19.48
C ARG A 335 6.35 0.81 20.59
N SER A 336 6.83 2.05 20.61
CA SER A 336 7.68 2.53 21.69
C SER A 336 6.95 2.62 23.03
N VAL A 337 5.66 2.99 23.02
CA VAL A 337 4.84 3.01 24.25
C VAL A 337 4.66 1.59 24.78
N LEU A 338 4.41 0.61 23.92
CA LEU A 338 4.33 -0.80 24.32
C LEU A 338 5.66 -1.32 24.89
N HIS A 339 6.79 -0.95 24.30
CA HIS A 339 8.12 -1.36 24.78
C HIS A 339 8.52 -0.67 26.09
N ASN A 340 8.07 0.57 26.30
CA ASN A 340 8.41 1.37 27.48
C ASN A 340 7.33 1.31 28.58
N ALA A 341 6.31 0.46 28.43
CA ALA A 341 5.35 0.22 29.49
C ALA A 341 6.10 -0.42 30.68
N PRO A 342 6.05 0.17 31.89
CA PRO A 342 6.66 -0.43 33.06
C PRO A 342 6.06 -1.82 33.27
N GLU A 343 6.93 -2.80 33.44
CA GLU A 343 6.63 -4.17 33.81
C GLU A 343 5.86 -4.12 35.14
N LEU A 344 4.53 -4.04 35.06
CA LEU A 344 3.68 -4.14 36.23
C LEU A 344 3.86 -5.54 36.79
N GLU A 345 4.49 -5.58 37.95
CA GLU A 345 4.80 -6.76 38.76
C GLU A 345 3.68 -7.81 38.65
N GLN A 346 3.98 -8.93 38.01
CA GLN A 346 3.23 -10.17 38.20
C GLN A 346 3.50 -10.64 39.63
N SER A 347 2.71 -10.13 40.57
CA SER A 347 2.43 -10.80 41.82
C SER A 347 1.03 -11.38 41.70
N GLU A 348 0.94 -12.70 41.53
CA GLU A 348 0.19 -13.57 42.42
C GLU A 348 0.42 -15.04 42.05
N ASP A 349 0.71 -15.81 43.10
CA ASP A 349 1.01 -17.23 43.11
C ASP A 349 -0.01 -18.08 42.35
N VAL A 350 0.47 -18.93 41.45
CA VAL A 350 -0.24 -20.15 41.04
C VAL A 350 0.74 -21.33 41.12
N PRO A 351 0.42 -22.39 41.89
CA PRO A 351 1.34 -23.49 42.11
C PRO A 351 1.55 -24.34 40.86
N THR A 352 2.81 -24.49 40.46
CA THR A 352 3.28 -25.43 39.44
C THR A 352 2.98 -26.87 39.86
N VAL A 353 2.01 -27.50 39.20
CA VAL A 353 1.82 -28.96 39.23
C VAL A 353 2.85 -29.57 38.27
N SER A 354 3.94 -30.05 38.84
CA SER A 354 4.92 -30.90 38.15
C SER A 354 4.41 -32.34 38.14
N THR A 355 4.09 -32.87 36.97
CA THR A 355 4.02 -34.32 36.75
C THR A 355 5.25 -34.73 35.95
N ALA A 356 6.33 -35.05 36.67
CA ALA A 356 7.42 -35.85 36.16
C ALA A 356 7.14 -37.31 36.54
N ILE A 357 7.11 -38.19 35.54
CA ILE A 357 7.18 -39.63 35.72
C ILE A 357 8.52 -40.04 35.10
N ASP A 358 9.42 -40.52 35.96
CA ASP A 358 10.47 -41.54 35.82
C ASP A 358 11.08 -41.82 34.44
N GLY A 359 12.40 -41.96 34.25
CA GLY A 359 13.52 -42.13 35.18
C GLY A 359 14.85 -42.27 34.39
N ILE A 360 15.99 -41.84 34.98
CA ILE A 360 17.11 -42.69 35.50
C ILE A 360 17.96 -43.28 34.34
N ILE A 361 19.28 -43.04 34.09
CA ILE A 361 20.57 -43.10 34.84
C ILE A 361 21.59 -42.30 34.00
N ASP A 362 22.30 -41.26 34.47
CA ASP A 362 23.49 -41.18 35.34
C ASP A 362 24.87 -41.45 34.68
N VAL A 363 25.86 -40.72 35.21
CA VAL A 363 27.32 -40.97 35.29
C VAL A 363 28.29 -40.06 34.51
N ALA A 364 28.85 -39.10 35.30
CA ALA A 364 30.24 -38.61 35.45
C ALA A 364 31.02 -38.09 34.23
N GLY A 365 31.56 -36.85 34.26
CA GLY A 365 32.79 -36.41 34.97
C GLY A 365 33.94 -36.36 33.95
N THR A 366 34.91 -35.44 33.87
CA THR A 366 35.51 -34.44 34.77
C THR A 366 36.36 -33.48 33.90
N ASP A 367 36.51 -32.23 34.34
CA ASP A 367 37.76 -31.45 34.40
C ASP A 367 38.59 -30.99 33.17
N LEU A 368 38.64 -29.65 33.06
CA LEU A 368 39.84 -28.78 33.10
C LEU A 368 40.52 -28.22 31.81
N VAL A 369 40.78 -26.90 31.92
CA VAL A 369 41.82 -26.01 31.33
C VAL A 369 41.63 -25.36 29.95
N GLY A 370 41.36 -24.03 30.00
CA GLY A 370 42.20 -22.96 29.42
C GLY A 370 42.14 -22.70 27.90
N ASP A 371 41.72 -21.50 27.50
CA ASP A 371 42.60 -20.37 27.13
C ASP A 371 41.84 -19.28 26.32
N VAL A 372 42.33 -18.05 26.44
CA VAL A 372 41.71 -16.77 26.08
C VAL A 372 42.12 -16.32 24.67
N SER A 373 41.16 -15.95 23.80
CA SER A 373 41.18 -14.70 23.00
C SER A 373 40.07 -14.62 21.93
N PRO A 374 39.63 -13.40 21.54
CA PRO A 374 38.30 -13.16 20.99
C PRO A 374 38.27 -13.22 19.46
N LYS A 375 37.22 -13.84 18.92
CA LYS A 375 36.80 -13.65 17.52
C LYS A 375 35.38 -13.12 17.47
N THR A 376 35.27 -11.92 16.91
CA THR A 376 34.05 -11.29 16.46
C THR A 376 33.36 -12.14 15.39
N GLY A 377 32.15 -12.59 15.70
CA GLY A 377 31.22 -13.26 14.79
C GLY A 377 29.78 -12.89 15.18
N PRO A 378 28.84 -12.83 14.22
CA PRO A 378 27.50 -12.32 14.46
C PRO A 378 26.66 -13.32 15.27
N MET A 379 25.92 -12.77 16.24
CA MET A 379 25.05 -13.51 17.14
C MET A 379 23.82 -14.01 16.37
N GLU A 380 23.77 -15.32 16.09
CA GLU A 380 22.52 -16.04 15.84
C GLU A 380 21.78 -16.20 17.18
N LEU A 381 20.50 -15.83 17.19
CA LEU A 381 19.55 -16.14 18.25
C LEU A 381 18.50 -17.08 17.66
N ASP A 382 18.70 -18.39 17.85
CA ASP A 382 17.59 -19.32 18.08
C ASP A 382 16.93 -18.96 19.42
N GLY A 383 15.66 -19.20 19.72
CA GLY A 383 14.57 -19.83 19.01
C GLY A 383 13.40 -19.77 19.99
N ALA A 384 12.37 -18.98 19.67
CA ALA A 384 11.14 -18.98 20.46
C ALA A 384 10.20 -20.04 19.89
N VAL A 385 9.75 -20.95 20.76
CA VAL A 385 8.75 -21.97 20.43
C VAL A 385 7.46 -21.26 20.00
N ASP A 386 7.09 -21.47 18.75
CA ASP A 386 6.05 -20.76 18.00
C ASP A 386 4.73 -21.57 18.09
N ASP A 387 3.91 -21.29 19.10
CA ASP A 387 2.51 -21.80 19.18
C ASP A 387 1.66 -21.33 17.96
N ASP A 388 2.18 -20.35 17.22
CA ASP A 388 1.65 -19.74 16.01
C ASP A 388 1.90 -20.58 14.73
N LYS A 389 2.73 -21.63 14.79
CA LYS A 389 3.08 -22.45 13.63
C LYS A 389 1.91 -23.33 13.16
N GLU A 390 1.05 -23.77 14.09
CA GLU A 390 -0.06 -24.67 13.82
C GLU A 390 -1.22 -23.93 13.12
N ILE A 391 -1.59 -22.73 13.60
CA ILE A 391 -2.58 -21.86 12.95
C ILE A 391 -2.13 -21.44 11.54
N ARG A 392 -0.84 -21.10 11.38
CA ARG A 392 -0.24 -20.76 10.07
C ARG A 392 -0.23 -21.95 9.11
N THR A 393 -0.07 -23.17 9.61
CA THR A 393 -0.12 -24.38 8.78
C THR A 393 -1.56 -24.70 8.37
N SER A 394 -2.53 -24.56 9.29
CA SER A 394 -3.95 -24.79 9.05
C SER A 394 -4.60 -23.77 8.10
N LEU A 395 -4.22 -22.49 8.18
CA LEU A 395 -4.69 -21.46 7.22
C LEU A 395 -4.08 -21.64 5.83
N ARG A 396 -2.86 -22.18 5.75
CA ARG A 396 -2.16 -22.43 4.48
C ARG A 396 -2.70 -23.68 3.76
N THR A 397 -3.07 -24.73 4.49
CA THR A 397 -3.70 -25.92 3.90
C THR A 397 -5.12 -25.66 3.40
N LEU A 398 -5.87 -24.76 4.05
CA LEU A 398 -7.25 -24.42 3.62
C LEU A 398 -7.28 -23.50 2.39
N THR A 399 -6.34 -22.56 2.28
CA THR A 399 -6.25 -21.63 1.12
C THR A 399 -5.78 -22.31 -0.16
N ASP A 400 -5.05 -23.43 -0.04
CA ASP A 400 -4.63 -24.26 -1.17
C ASP A 400 -5.67 -25.34 -1.56
N SER A 401 -6.80 -25.45 -0.82
CA SER A 401 -7.82 -26.48 -1.05
C SER A 401 -8.98 -25.96 -1.93
N PRO A 402 -9.29 -26.58 -3.09
CA PRO A 402 -10.39 -26.14 -3.95
C PRO A 402 -11.74 -26.45 -3.28
N GLY A 403 -12.41 -25.42 -2.75
CA GLY A 403 -13.74 -25.51 -2.16
C GLY A 403 -13.88 -24.98 -0.73
N ALA A 404 -12.81 -24.46 -0.12
CA ALA A 404 -12.87 -23.88 1.22
C ALA A 404 -13.87 -22.71 1.29
N SER A 405 -14.85 -22.82 2.19
CA SER A 405 -15.89 -21.81 2.41
C SER A 405 -15.55 -20.91 3.60
N MET A 406 -16.20 -19.74 3.67
CA MET A 406 -16.07 -18.83 4.83
C MET A 406 -16.47 -19.49 6.16
N ALA A 407 -17.35 -20.51 6.12
CA ALA A 407 -17.75 -21.25 7.31
C ALA A 407 -16.59 -22.08 7.87
N ASP A 408 -15.79 -22.70 7.00
CA ASP A 408 -14.67 -23.55 7.39
C ASP A 408 -13.55 -22.73 8.06
N LEU A 409 -13.32 -21.49 7.59
CA LEU A 409 -12.37 -20.56 8.20
C LEU A 409 -12.84 -20.07 9.58
N LEU A 410 -14.13 -19.80 9.73
CA LEU A 410 -14.71 -19.36 11.01
C LEU A 410 -14.73 -20.49 12.04
N GLU A 411 -14.90 -21.75 11.61
CA GLU A 411 -14.90 -22.92 12.47
C GLU A 411 -13.51 -23.22 13.05
N ILE A 412 -12.44 -23.09 12.26
CA ILE A 412 -11.05 -23.24 12.74
C ILE A 412 -10.69 -22.15 13.77
N ILE A 413 -11.15 -20.92 13.56
CA ILE A 413 -10.93 -19.81 14.51
C ILE A 413 -11.70 -20.06 15.80
N ALA A 414 -12.95 -20.55 15.72
CA ALA A 414 -13.76 -20.88 16.89
C ALA A 414 -13.18 -22.07 17.69
N GLN A 415 -12.61 -23.07 17.03
CA GLN A 415 -11.96 -24.21 17.69
C GLN A 415 -10.70 -23.80 18.47
N HIS A 416 -9.96 -22.79 17.99
CA HIS A 416 -8.81 -22.24 18.72
C HIS A 416 -9.21 -21.28 19.88
N GLU A 417 -10.39 -20.65 19.83
CA GLU A 417 -10.90 -19.84 20.97
C GLU A 417 -11.35 -20.69 22.17
N VAL A 418 -11.73 -21.96 21.97
CA VAL A 418 -12.17 -22.87 23.06
C VAL A 418 -11.00 -23.44 23.87
N SER A 419 -9.78 -23.37 23.36
CA SER A 419 -8.59 -23.93 24.03
C SER A 419 -7.85 -22.95 24.93
N ALA A 420 -8.34 -21.71 25.09
CA ALA A 420 -7.84 -20.75 26.07
C ALA A 420 -8.44 -21.04 27.46
N PRO A 421 -7.62 -21.29 28.51
CA PRO A 421 -8.15 -21.61 29.84
C PRO A 421 -8.80 -20.37 30.46
N GLY A 422 -10.11 -20.42 30.72
CA GLY A 422 -10.81 -19.37 31.47
C GLY A 422 -12.23 -19.03 31.03
N THR A 423 -12.75 -19.62 29.94
CA THR A 423 -14.09 -19.28 29.44
C THR A 423 -15.13 -20.30 29.92
N PRO A 424 -16.17 -19.92 30.69
CA PRO A 424 -17.24 -20.86 31.05
C PRO A 424 -18.11 -21.21 29.84
N PRO A 425 -18.63 -22.44 29.75
CA PRO A 425 -19.38 -22.88 28.58
C PRO A 425 -20.75 -22.18 28.52
N VAL A 426 -21.01 -21.48 27.42
CA VAL A 426 -22.33 -20.95 27.09
C VAL A 426 -23.18 -22.08 26.52
N ALA A 427 -24.28 -22.40 27.20
CA ALA A 427 -25.22 -23.44 26.76
C ALA A 427 -25.89 -23.07 25.41
N PRO A 428 -26.11 -24.04 24.50
CA PRO A 428 -26.69 -23.77 23.19
C PRO A 428 -28.20 -23.50 23.28
N LEU A 429 -28.62 -22.33 22.79
CA LEU A 429 -30.01 -21.96 22.55
C LEU A 429 -30.59 -22.83 21.42
N LEU A 430 -31.34 -23.86 21.80
CA LEU A 430 -32.19 -24.67 20.93
C LEU A 430 -33.30 -23.80 20.30
N MET A 431 -33.07 -23.29 19.09
CA MET A 431 -34.16 -22.82 18.24
C MET A 431 -34.87 -24.02 17.59
N ARG A 432 -36.08 -24.31 18.09
CA ARG A 432 -37.07 -25.18 17.45
C ARG A 432 -37.38 -24.67 16.03
N ARG A 433 -37.12 -25.50 15.03
CA ARG A 433 -37.73 -25.37 13.69
C ARG A 433 -39.21 -25.73 13.78
N GLN A 434 -40.10 -24.79 13.45
CA GLN A 434 -41.46 -25.11 13.02
C GLN A 434 -41.45 -25.42 11.52
N PRO A 435 -42.17 -26.47 11.05
CA PRO A 435 -42.34 -26.72 9.63
C PRO A 435 -43.49 -25.88 9.07
N LEU A 436 -43.24 -25.25 7.92
CA LEU A 436 -44.26 -24.69 7.03
C LEU A 436 -45.06 -25.84 6.40
N ALA A 437 -46.38 -25.79 6.54
CA ALA A 437 -47.31 -26.56 5.73
C ALA A 437 -47.94 -25.64 4.67
N LEU A 438 -48.04 -26.21 3.46
CA LEU A 438 -48.78 -25.85 2.24
C LEU A 438 -49.53 -24.52 2.16
#